data_AF-A0A8C4MKR4-F1
#
_entry.id   AF-A0A8C4MKR4-F1
#
_cell.length_a   1.000
_cell.length_b   1.000
_cell.length_c   1.000
_cell.angle_alpha   90.00
_cell.angle_beta   90.00
_cell.angle_gamma   90.00
#
_symmetry.space_group_name_H-M   'P 1'
#
loop_
_entity.id
_entity.type
_entity.pdbx_description
1 polymer ?
#
loop_
_entity_poly.entity_id
_entity_poly.type
_entity_poly.pdbx_seq_one_letter_code
_entity_poly.pdbx_strand_id
1 'polypeptide(L)'
;MAKTFSATLSLALSDHCLFSSSAGHCPDPVLVNGEFSSLGPVNVNDKITFKCNEDYILKGSNWSQCLEDHTWMPPFPICKSRHCGHPGYPAHGCFKGEDFTSGSTITYYCQEKYHLVGTRDQQCVDGEWSSPLPVCELIQEASKPAPQTECEKALESEELCKAIKSYMQRLQENGLTMEDLKYSLEMKKAELKAKMLP
;
A
#
# COMPACT_ATOMS: atom_id res chain seq x y z
N MET A 1 -64.37 -7.02 -39.89
CA MET A 1 -63.69 -5.75 -39.55
C MET A 1 -62.88 -5.97 -38.28
N ALA A 2 -61.67 -5.42 -38.23
CA ALA A 2 -60.75 -5.28 -37.09
C ALA A 2 -60.39 -6.54 -36.26
N LYS A 3 -59.14 -7.01 -36.44
CA LYS A 3 -58.38 -7.70 -35.38
C LYS A 3 -57.61 -6.60 -34.62
N THR A 4 -57.84 -6.48 -33.32
CA THR A 4 -57.19 -5.51 -32.44
C THR A 4 -56.56 -6.23 -31.24
N PHE A 5 -55.23 -6.02 -31.12
CA PHE A 5 -54.35 -6.05 -29.96
C PHE A 5 -54.76 -6.81 -28.69
N SER A 6 -53.96 -7.82 -28.33
CA SER A 6 -53.76 -8.23 -26.94
C SER A 6 -52.30 -8.02 -26.57
N ALA A 7 -52.10 -7.32 -25.46
CA ALA A 7 -50.83 -6.82 -24.96
C ALA A 7 -50.00 -7.93 -24.27
N THR A 8 -48.71 -7.83 -24.53
CA THR A 8 -47.54 -8.36 -23.82
C THR A 8 -47.76 -8.88 -22.40
N LEU A 9 -47.49 -10.17 -22.21
CA LEU A 9 -46.94 -10.71 -20.97
C LEU A 9 -45.97 -11.85 -21.33
N SER A 10 -44.67 -11.59 -21.24
CA SER A 10 -43.65 -12.64 -21.16
C SER A 10 -42.53 -12.14 -20.27
N LEU A 11 -42.56 -12.62 -19.04
CA LEU A 11 -41.42 -12.64 -18.13
C LEU A 11 -40.35 -13.53 -18.76
N ALA A 12 -39.30 -12.91 -19.27
CA ALA A 12 -38.03 -13.56 -19.51
C ALA A 12 -36.93 -12.66 -18.93
N LEU A 13 -36.77 -12.73 -17.61
CA LEU A 13 -35.47 -12.48 -16.99
C LEU A 13 -34.58 -13.65 -17.38
N SER A 14 -33.89 -13.52 -18.50
CA SER A 14 -32.77 -14.38 -18.84
C SER A 14 -31.50 -13.61 -18.51
N ASP A 15 -30.87 -14.00 -17.39
CA ASP A 15 -29.51 -13.68 -16.99
C ASP A 15 -28.51 -13.86 -18.15
N HIS A 16 -28.29 -12.81 -18.94
CA HIS A 16 -27.22 -12.76 -19.94
C HIS A 16 -26.20 -11.68 -19.57
N CYS A 17 -25.60 -11.82 -18.39
CA CYS A 17 -24.20 -11.48 -18.20
C CYS A 17 -23.38 -12.78 -18.31
N LEU A 18 -23.44 -13.44 -19.46
CA LEU A 18 -22.50 -14.50 -19.81
C LEU A 18 -21.37 -13.84 -20.58
N PHE A 19 -20.18 -13.86 -19.97
CA PHE A 19 -18.88 -13.64 -20.61
C PHE A 19 -18.92 -14.16 -22.06
N SER A 20 -18.79 -13.26 -23.02
CA SER A 20 -18.60 -13.63 -24.42
C SER A 20 -17.20 -14.20 -24.60
N SER A 21 -16.96 -15.44 -24.14
CA SER A 21 -15.91 -16.26 -24.72
C SER A 21 -16.38 -16.67 -26.10
N SER A 22 -16.14 -15.81 -27.09
CA SER A 22 -16.18 -16.23 -28.48
C SER A 22 -15.03 -17.20 -28.70
N ALA A 23 -15.36 -18.41 -29.15
CA ALA A 23 -14.40 -19.48 -29.45
C ALA A 23 -13.21 -18.93 -30.26
N GLY A 24 -12.00 -18.97 -29.68
CA GLY A 24 -10.78 -18.44 -30.30
C GLY A 24 -10.02 -17.38 -29.48
N HIS A 25 -10.62 -16.81 -28.45
CA HIS A 25 -9.98 -15.77 -27.63
C HIS A 25 -9.49 -16.27 -26.26
N CYS A 26 -8.37 -15.71 -25.79
CA CYS A 26 -7.88 -15.91 -24.43
C CYS A 26 -8.67 -15.08 -23.40
N PRO A 27 -8.65 -15.48 -22.11
CA PRO A 27 -9.20 -14.68 -21.02
C PRO A 27 -8.54 -13.30 -20.96
N ASP A 28 -9.31 -12.27 -20.61
CA ASP A 28 -8.79 -10.92 -20.48
C ASP A 28 -7.70 -10.85 -19.41
N PRO A 29 -6.54 -10.24 -19.71
CA PRO A 29 -5.46 -10.10 -18.75
C PRO A 29 -5.83 -9.11 -17.65
N VAL A 30 -5.53 -9.45 -16.40
CA VAL A 30 -5.76 -8.59 -15.23
C VAL A 30 -4.41 -8.21 -14.65
N LEU A 31 -4.09 -6.91 -14.67
CA LEU A 31 -2.90 -6.35 -14.03
C LEU A 31 -3.29 -5.17 -13.15
N VAL A 32 -3.13 -5.33 -11.84
CA VAL A 32 -3.38 -4.26 -10.86
C VAL A 32 -2.18 -3.31 -10.84
N ASN A 33 -2.43 -1.99 -10.82
CA ASN A 33 -1.39 -0.95 -10.85
C ASN A 33 -0.48 -1.03 -12.09
N GLY A 34 -1.05 -1.42 -13.23
CA GLY A 34 -0.36 -1.45 -14.52
C GLY A 34 -1.32 -1.44 -15.70
N GLU A 35 -0.72 -1.46 -16.88
CA GLU A 35 -1.36 -1.45 -18.19
C GLU A 35 -0.77 -2.56 -19.08
N PHE A 36 -1.54 -3.02 -20.06
CA PHE A 36 -1.09 -3.99 -21.06
C PHE A 36 -1.40 -3.50 -22.47
N SER A 37 -0.66 -4.00 -23.45
CA SER A 37 -0.65 -3.49 -24.83
C SER A 37 -1.83 -3.94 -25.72
N SER A 38 -2.97 -4.36 -25.16
CA SER A 38 -4.15 -4.74 -25.94
C SER A 38 -5.33 -3.81 -25.67
N LEU A 39 -6.02 -3.41 -26.74
CA LEU A 39 -7.22 -2.56 -26.71
C LEU A 39 -8.51 -3.35 -27.00
N GLY A 40 -8.43 -4.69 -27.06
CA GLY A 40 -9.56 -5.56 -27.39
C GLY A 40 -9.31 -7.05 -27.11
N PRO A 41 -10.21 -7.94 -27.58
CA PRO A 41 -10.09 -9.38 -27.38
C PRO A 41 -8.76 -9.91 -27.94
N VAL A 42 -8.10 -10.79 -27.18
CA VAL A 42 -6.79 -11.34 -27.57
C VAL A 42 -6.97 -12.75 -28.15
N ASN A 43 -6.41 -13.03 -29.33
CA ASN A 43 -6.51 -14.32 -30.00
C ASN A 43 -5.38 -15.27 -29.59
N VAL A 44 -5.57 -16.55 -29.90
CA VAL A 44 -4.49 -17.55 -29.85
C VAL A 44 -3.28 -17.08 -30.66
N ASN A 45 -2.09 -17.32 -30.12
CA ASN A 45 -0.76 -16.88 -30.57
C ASN A 45 -0.45 -15.39 -30.43
N ASP A 46 -1.41 -14.54 -30.03
CA ASP A 46 -1.13 -13.13 -29.77
C ASP A 46 -0.25 -12.98 -28.54
N LYS A 47 0.68 -12.02 -28.62
CA LYS A 47 1.59 -11.65 -27.54
C LYS A 47 1.27 -10.24 -27.06
N ILE A 48 1.05 -10.10 -25.77
CA ILE A 48 0.88 -8.81 -25.11
C ILE A 48 2.08 -8.50 -24.24
N THR A 49 2.35 -7.22 -24.05
CA THR A 49 3.36 -6.72 -23.13
C THR A 49 2.71 -5.96 -21.99
N PHE A 50 3.31 -6.07 -20.82
CA PHE A 50 2.86 -5.46 -19.58
C PHE A 50 3.79 -4.34 -19.16
N LYS A 51 3.21 -3.31 -18.55
CA LYS A 51 3.92 -2.19 -17.98
C LYS A 51 3.25 -1.81 -16.66
N CYS A 52 4.04 -1.63 -15.62
CA CYS A 52 3.51 -1.12 -14.36
C CYS A 52 3.38 0.41 -14.40
N ASN A 53 2.45 0.92 -13.60
CA ASN A 53 2.29 2.36 -13.39
C ASN A 53 3.54 2.95 -12.73
N GLU A 54 3.62 4.28 -12.71
CA GLU A 54 4.65 5.01 -11.97
C GLU A 54 4.67 4.56 -10.49
N ASP A 55 5.87 4.49 -9.91
CA ASP A 55 6.12 3.97 -8.55
C ASP A 55 5.85 2.48 -8.30
N TYR A 56 5.66 1.69 -9.36
CA TYR A 56 5.62 0.23 -9.27
C TYR A 56 6.78 -0.43 -10.03
N ILE A 57 7.15 -1.63 -9.59
CA ILE A 57 8.18 -2.50 -10.18
C ILE A 57 7.51 -3.75 -10.73
N LEU A 58 7.79 -4.05 -11.99
CA LEU A 58 7.32 -5.27 -12.64
C LEU A 58 8.13 -6.48 -12.16
N LYS A 59 7.47 -7.42 -11.50
CA LYS A 59 8.04 -8.71 -11.08
C LYS A 59 7.48 -9.83 -11.94
N GLY A 60 8.37 -10.49 -12.70
CA GLY A 60 8.02 -11.54 -13.66
C GLY A 60 8.38 -11.15 -15.09
N SER A 61 7.81 -11.85 -16.07
CA SER A 61 8.00 -11.53 -17.47
C SER A 61 7.14 -10.33 -17.89
N ASN A 62 7.74 -9.36 -18.59
CA ASN A 62 7.01 -8.20 -19.11
C ASN A 62 6.14 -8.51 -20.33
N TRP A 63 5.94 -9.79 -20.66
CA TRP A 63 5.14 -10.24 -21.78
C TRP A 63 4.49 -11.57 -21.45
N SER A 64 3.36 -11.83 -22.10
CA SER A 64 2.71 -13.15 -22.11
C SER A 64 2.11 -13.41 -23.48
N GLN A 65 2.09 -14.67 -23.90
CA GLN A 65 1.49 -15.10 -25.15
C GLN A 65 0.29 -16.01 -24.86
N CYS A 66 -0.80 -15.77 -25.56
CA CYS A 66 -1.95 -16.65 -25.57
C CYS A 66 -1.61 -17.90 -26.39
N LEU A 67 -1.69 -19.07 -25.78
CA LEU A 67 -1.40 -20.35 -26.42
C LEU A 67 -2.65 -20.98 -27.02
N GLU A 68 -2.46 -22.08 -27.78
CA GLU A 68 -3.55 -22.81 -28.45
C GLU A 68 -4.57 -23.42 -27.48
N ASP A 69 -4.16 -23.67 -26.24
CA ASP A 69 -5.05 -24.13 -25.17
C ASP A 69 -5.78 -22.99 -24.44
N HIS A 70 -5.72 -21.77 -25.00
CA HIS A 70 -6.28 -20.54 -24.42
C HIS A 70 -5.69 -20.16 -23.06
N THR A 71 -4.47 -20.64 -22.75
CA THR A 71 -3.73 -20.23 -21.56
C THR A 71 -2.68 -19.18 -21.89
N TRP A 72 -2.29 -18.43 -20.86
CA TRP A 72 -1.27 -17.40 -20.96
C TRP A 72 0.07 -17.91 -20.47
N MET A 73 1.10 -17.84 -21.32
CA MET A 73 2.46 -18.20 -20.93
C MET A 73 3.51 -17.20 -21.44
N PRO A 74 4.46 -16.80 -20.57
CA PRO A 74 4.53 -17.08 -19.13
C PRO A 74 3.37 -16.42 -18.35
N PRO A 75 3.15 -16.79 -17.07
CA PRO A 75 2.13 -16.15 -16.23
C PRO A 75 2.30 -14.63 -16.15
N PHE A 76 1.20 -13.93 -15.90
CA PHE A 76 1.22 -12.46 -15.80
C PHE A 76 2.14 -11.97 -14.68
N PRO A 77 2.85 -10.85 -14.92
CA PRO A 77 3.68 -10.26 -13.88
C PRO A 77 2.83 -9.61 -12.79
N ILE A 78 3.48 -9.29 -11.67
CA ILE A 78 2.88 -8.53 -10.58
C ILE A 78 3.57 -7.18 -10.50
N CYS A 79 2.79 -6.10 -10.36
CA CYS A 79 3.31 -4.77 -10.06
C CYS A 79 3.40 -4.59 -8.55
N LYS A 80 4.62 -4.66 -8.00
CA LYS A 80 4.89 -4.36 -6.59
C LYS A 80 5.18 -2.88 -6.41
N SER A 81 4.71 -2.27 -5.34
CA SER A 81 5.04 -0.88 -5.04
C SER A 81 6.56 -0.75 -4.84
N ARG A 82 7.15 0.35 -5.30
CA ARG A 82 8.54 0.72 -4.97
C ARG A 82 8.69 1.04 -3.50
N HIS A 83 7.61 1.38 -2.81
CA HIS A 83 7.62 1.73 -1.40
C HIS A 83 7.56 0.48 -0.53
N CYS A 84 8.49 0.36 0.41
CA CYS A 84 8.50 -0.71 1.41
C CYS A 84 7.45 -0.52 2.52
N GLY A 85 6.71 0.59 2.48
CA GLY A 85 5.82 0.99 3.55
C GLY A 85 6.60 1.42 4.79
N HIS A 86 5.86 1.79 5.83
CA HIS A 86 6.45 2.21 7.08
C HIS A 86 7.16 1.03 7.76
N PRO A 87 8.45 1.15 8.15
CA PRO A 87 9.26 0.02 8.63
C PRO A 87 8.84 -0.50 10.01
N GLY A 88 8.07 0.29 10.75
CA GLY A 88 7.60 -0.06 12.10
C GLY A 88 8.60 0.39 13.18
N TYR A 89 8.14 0.37 14.44
CA TYR A 89 8.95 0.77 15.59
C TYR A 89 9.18 -0.43 16.50
N PRO A 90 10.44 -0.77 16.84
CA PRO A 90 10.74 -1.72 17.90
C PRO A 90 10.19 -1.19 19.23
N ALA A 91 9.69 -2.08 20.09
CA ALA A 91 9.39 -1.70 21.47
C ALA A 91 10.67 -1.17 22.13
N HIS A 92 10.61 -0.03 22.82
CA HIS A 92 11.80 0.64 23.37
C HIS A 92 12.86 1.02 22.32
N GLY A 93 12.44 1.28 21.08
CA GLY A 93 13.31 1.73 20.01
C GLY A 93 12.64 2.70 19.05
N CYS A 94 13.42 3.16 18.10
CA CYS A 94 13.03 4.07 17.02
C CYS A 94 13.88 3.79 15.78
N PHE A 95 13.62 4.49 14.68
CA PHE A 95 14.47 4.46 13.49
C PHE A 95 14.64 5.87 12.93
N LYS A 96 15.73 6.07 12.19
CA LYS A 96 16.00 7.27 11.40
C LYS A 96 15.93 6.94 9.91
N GLY A 97 15.21 7.78 9.16
CA GLY A 97 15.07 7.70 7.71
C GLY A 97 13.77 8.38 7.26
N GLU A 98 13.84 9.15 6.17
CA GLU A 98 12.72 9.99 5.69
C GLU A 98 12.07 9.44 4.42
N ASP A 99 12.74 8.53 3.71
CA ASP A 99 12.26 7.92 2.48
C ASP A 99 12.22 6.39 2.62
N PHE A 100 11.15 5.78 2.10
CA PHE A 100 10.86 4.35 2.16
C PHE A 100 10.71 3.73 0.77
N THR A 101 11.25 4.37 -0.27
CA THR A 101 11.32 3.84 -1.64
C THR A 101 12.49 2.88 -1.84
N SER A 102 12.38 2.02 -2.86
CA SER A 102 13.42 1.04 -3.20
C SER A 102 14.77 1.73 -3.45
N GLY A 103 15.78 1.30 -2.70
CA GLY A 103 17.11 1.90 -2.64
C GLY A 103 17.37 2.69 -1.36
N SER A 104 16.32 3.18 -0.68
CA SER A 104 16.45 3.95 0.56
C SER A 104 16.97 3.09 1.71
N THR A 105 17.59 3.72 2.70
CA THR A 105 18.15 3.05 3.88
C THR A 105 17.64 3.73 5.14
N ILE A 106 17.29 2.92 6.14
CA ILE A 106 16.91 3.35 7.49
C ILE A 106 17.85 2.73 8.52
N THR A 107 17.97 3.37 9.67
CA THR A 107 18.80 2.89 10.79
C THR A 107 17.98 2.82 12.06
N TYR A 108 17.95 1.67 12.72
CA TYR A 108 17.27 1.46 13.99
C TYR A 108 18.14 1.78 15.20
N TYR A 109 17.48 2.26 16.26
CA TYR A 109 18.08 2.63 17.53
C TYR A 109 17.23 2.10 18.68
N CYS A 110 17.89 1.77 19.79
CA CYS A 110 17.22 1.43 21.04
C CYS A 110 17.34 2.57 22.05
N GLN A 111 16.34 2.67 22.92
CA GLN A 111 16.32 3.57 24.06
C GLN A 111 17.41 3.19 25.08
N GLU A 112 17.68 4.09 26.02
CA GLU A 112 18.63 3.84 27.09
C GLU A 112 18.28 2.55 27.86
N LYS A 113 19.30 1.78 28.25
CA LYS A 113 19.18 0.47 28.93
C LYS A 113 18.68 -0.66 28.03
N TYR A 114 18.52 -0.43 26.72
CA TYR A 114 18.21 -1.48 25.74
C TYR A 114 19.31 -1.59 24.70
N HIS A 115 19.55 -2.82 24.21
CA HIS A 115 20.44 -3.09 23.10
C HIS A 115 19.67 -3.70 21.93
N LEU A 116 20.15 -3.42 20.72
CA LEU A 116 19.50 -3.86 19.49
C LEU A 116 19.91 -5.29 19.15
N VAL A 117 18.92 -6.16 18.97
CA VAL A 117 19.06 -7.53 18.51
C VAL A 117 18.46 -7.61 17.10
N GLY A 118 19.30 -7.96 16.12
CA GLY A 118 18.94 -8.02 14.70
C GLY A 118 19.69 -7.00 13.85
N THR A 119 19.15 -6.69 12.66
CA THR A 119 19.78 -5.80 11.69
C THR A 119 19.51 -4.33 12.03
N ARG A 120 20.59 -3.57 12.28
CA ARG A 120 20.52 -2.13 12.54
C ARG A 120 20.12 -1.31 11.31
N ASP A 121 20.84 -1.51 10.21
CA ASP A 121 20.64 -0.76 8.97
C ASP A 121 19.84 -1.60 7.97
N GLN A 122 18.69 -1.11 7.55
CA GLN A 122 17.83 -1.82 6.60
C GLN A 122 17.68 -1.03 5.32
N GLN A 123 17.71 -1.75 4.20
CA GLN A 123 17.51 -1.17 2.87
C GLN A 123 16.13 -1.58 2.35
N CYS A 124 15.43 -0.65 1.73
CA CYS A 124 14.23 -0.97 0.98
C CYS A 124 14.63 -1.58 -0.37
N VAL A 125 14.26 -2.83 -0.63
CA VAL A 125 14.61 -3.55 -1.86
C VAL A 125 13.32 -4.05 -2.51
N ASP A 126 13.00 -3.49 -3.68
CA ASP A 126 11.84 -3.90 -4.48
C ASP A 126 10.49 -3.90 -3.72
N GLY A 127 10.31 -2.91 -2.84
CA GLY A 127 9.10 -2.78 -2.03
C GLY A 127 9.08 -3.66 -0.77
N GLU A 128 10.19 -4.30 -0.41
CA GLU A 128 10.34 -5.04 0.85
C GLU A 128 11.60 -4.62 1.62
N TRP A 129 11.49 -4.54 2.94
CA TRP A 129 12.64 -4.26 3.80
C TRP A 129 13.61 -5.45 3.82
N SER A 130 14.90 -5.17 3.73
CA SER A 130 15.96 -6.19 3.60
C SER A 130 16.09 -7.13 4.81
N SER A 131 15.45 -6.81 5.94
CA SER A 131 15.46 -7.64 7.15
C SER A 131 14.16 -7.43 7.95
N PRO A 132 13.76 -8.40 8.80
CA PRO A 132 12.64 -8.21 9.73
C PRO A 132 12.89 -7.09 10.74
N LEU A 133 11.81 -6.56 11.34
CA LEU A 133 11.88 -5.56 12.41
C LEU A 133 12.77 -6.07 13.57
N PRO A 134 13.84 -5.34 13.95
CA PRO A 134 14.70 -5.75 15.06
C PRO A 134 14.01 -5.56 16.42
N VAL A 135 14.58 -6.18 17.45
CA VAL A 135 14.06 -6.12 18.83
C VAL A 135 15.04 -5.36 19.70
N CYS A 136 14.54 -4.50 20.60
CA CYS A 136 15.34 -3.89 21.65
C CYS A 136 15.13 -4.65 22.95
N GLU A 137 16.20 -5.25 23.46
CA GLU A 137 16.19 -6.05 24.69
C GLU A 137 16.91 -5.34 25.82
N LEU A 138 16.41 -5.47 27.05
CA LEU A 138 17.02 -4.88 28.24
C LEU A 138 18.47 -5.36 28.38
N ILE A 139 19.39 -4.41 28.57
CA ILE A 139 20.77 -4.68 28.91
C ILE A 139 20.79 -5.21 30.34
N GLN A 140 21.21 -6.45 30.54
CA GLN A 140 21.49 -6.96 31.88
C GLN A 140 22.85 -6.39 32.33
N GLU A 141 22.87 -5.61 33.44
CA GLU A 141 24.06 -4.86 33.91
C GLU A 141 25.30 -5.76 34.09
N ALA A 142 26.56 -5.36 33.87
CA ALA A 142 27.19 -4.04 33.84
C ALA A 142 28.39 -4.00 32.87
N SER A 143 28.45 -2.99 32.01
CA SER A 143 29.65 -2.16 31.76
C SER A 143 29.47 -1.33 30.48
N LYS A 144 29.73 -0.03 30.63
CA LYS A 144 29.84 1.02 29.61
C LYS A 144 28.53 1.74 29.24
N PRO A 145 28.48 3.08 29.41
CA PRO A 145 27.48 3.90 28.74
C PRO A 145 27.65 3.76 27.23
N ALA A 146 26.60 3.32 26.54
CA ALA A 146 26.50 3.52 25.10
C ALA A 146 26.36 5.03 24.83
N PRO A 147 26.96 5.57 23.77
CA PRO A 147 26.81 6.99 23.43
C PRO A 147 25.33 7.28 23.16
N GLN A 148 24.74 8.15 23.99
CA GLN A 148 23.39 8.68 23.80
C GLN A 148 23.37 9.74 22.70
N THR A 149 22.17 9.97 22.16
CA THR A 149 21.68 11.11 21.34
C THR A 149 21.35 10.90 19.86
N GLU A 150 20.79 9.73 19.49
CA GLU A 150 20.05 9.62 18.21
C GLU A 150 18.56 9.29 18.35
N CYS A 151 18.09 8.54 19.35
CA CYS A 151 16.66 8.20 19.41
C CYS A 151 15.74 9.39 19.73
N GLU A 152 16.21 10.36 20.53
CA GLU A 152 15.52 11.64 20.74
C GLU A 152 15.52 12.52 19.48
N LYS A 153 16.48 12.34 18.57
CA LYS A 153 16.57 13.09 17.30
C LYS A 153 15.84 12.39 16.15
N ALA A 154 15.58 11.09 16.26
CA ALA A 154 14.97 10.29 15.20
C ALA A 154 13.42 10.36 15.21
N LEU A 155 12.82 10.69 16.35
CA LEU A 155 11.36 10.78 16.50
C LEU A 155 10.79 12.20 16.26
N GLU A 156 11.65 13.20 16.11
CA GLU A 156 11.23 14.58 15.91
C GLU A 156 11.96 15.12 14.68
N SER A 157 11.26 15.26 13.53
CA SER A 157 11.74 16.28 12.61
C SER A 157 11.59 17.60 13.37
N GLU A 158 12.73 18.24 13.63
CA GLU A 158 12.84 19.35 14.57
C GLU A 158 11.80 20.45 14.25
N GLU A 159 11.49 20.61 12.97
CA GLU A 159 10.48 21.53 12.43
C GLU A 159 9.04 21.06 12.65
N LEU A 160 8.73 19.76 12.54
CA LEU A 160 7.37 19.25 12.80
C LEU A 160 7.05 19.29 14.29
N CYS A 161 8.00 18.95 15.17
CA CYS A 161 7.75 19.05 16.61
C CYS A 161 7.67 20.50 17.09
N LYS A 162 8.45 21.42 16.52
CA LYS A 162 8.25 22.87 16.73
C LYS A 162 6.89 23.33 16.22
N ALA A 163 6.48 22.90 15.02
CA ALA A 163 5.20 23.25 14.42
C ALA A 163 4.02 22.72 15.27
N ILE A 164 4.06 21.46 15.69
CA ILE A 164 3.05 20.82 16.54
C ILE A 164 3.01 21.51 17.91
N LYS A 165 4.15 21.79 18.55
CA LYS A 165 4.20 22.54 19.82
C LYS A 165 3.60 23.95 19.67
N SER A 166 3.94 24.67 18.60
CA SER A 166 3.35 25.99 18.31
C SER A 166 1.85 25.94 18.03
N TYR A 167 1.37 24.85 17.41
CA TYR A 167 -0.05 24.65 17.11
C TYR A 167 -0.82 24.32 18.39
N MET A 168 -0.30 23.39 19.21
CA MET A 168 -0.87 23.06 20.52
C MET A 168 -0.93 24.27 21.46
N GLN A 169 0.11 25.12 21.48
CA GLN A 169 0.12 26.34 22.28
C GLN A 169 -0.95 27.35 21.81
N ARG A 170 -1.11 27.53 20.50
CA ARG A 170 -2.17 28.37 19.93
C ARG A 170 -3.58 27.83 20.22
N LEU A 171 -3.75 26.52 20.33
CA LEU A 171 -5.03 25.90 20.70
C LEU A 171 -5.36 26.20 22.17
N GLN A 172 -4.37 26.13 23.07
CA GLN A 172 -4.51 26.49 24.48
C GLN A 172 -4.87 27.97 24.67
N GLU A 173 -4.26 28.88 23.91
CA GLU A 173 -4.57 30.33 23.94
C GLU A 173 -5.99 30.65 23.45
N ASN A 174 -6.54 29.82 22.55
CA ASN A 174 -7.93 29.91 22.09
C ASN A 174 -8.91 29.09 22.95
N GLY A 175 -8.44 28.50 24.06
CA GLY A 175 -9.27 27.73 24.99
C GLY A 175 -9.74 26.37 24.45
N LEU A 176 -9.18 25.87 23.35
CA LEU A 176 -9.45 24.52 22.85
C LEU A 176 -8.51 23.50 23.48
N THR A 177 -9.06 22.44 24.05
CA THR A 177 -8.30 21.35 24.64
C THR A 177 -8.07 20.21 23.65
N MET A 178 -7.14 19.30 23.99
CA MET A 178 -6.92 18.08 23.21
C MET A 178 -8.15 17.17 23.16
N GLU A 179 -9.03 17.25 24.17
CA GLU A 179 -10.29 16.51 24.22
C GLU A 179 -11.30 17.07 23.21
N ASP A 180 -11.35 18.40 23.06
CA ASP A 180 -12.20 19.08 22.07
C ASP A 180 -11.79 18.75 20.63
N LEU A 181 -10.48 18.68 20.37
CA LEU A 181 -9.94 18.28 19.07
C LEU A 181 -10.22 16.81 18.76
N LYS A 182 -10.05 15.93 19.75
CA LYS A 182 -10.37 14.51 19.62
C LYS A 182 -11.87 14.31 19.32
N TYR A 183 -12.73 15.07 20.00
CA TYR A 183 -14.17 15.06 19.75
C TYR A 183 -14.49 15.55 18.32
N SER A 184 -13.88 16.66 17.89
CA SER A 184 -14.06 17.21 16.53
C SER A 184 -13.59 16.24 15.44
N LEU A 185 -12.47 15.54 15.66
CA LEU A 185 -11.96 14.50 14.76
C LEU A 185 -12.88 13.28 14.70
N GLU A 186 -13.39 12.78 15.82
CA GLU A 186 -14.33 11.67 15.83
C GLU A 186 -15.66 12.03 15.16
N MET A 187 -16.13 13.29 15.30
CA MET A 187 -17.30 13.79 14.57
C MET A 187 -17.07 13.82 13.06
N LYS A 188 -15.94 14.39 12.58
CA LYS A 188 -15.62 14.39 11.14
C LYS A 188 -15.42 12.98 10.58
N LYS A 189 -14.86 12.08 11.37
CA LYS A 189 -14.70 10.66 11.01
C LYS A 189 -16.07 9.97 10.88
N ALA A 190 -17.03 10.29 11.74
CA ALA A 190 -18.40 9.80 11.62
C ALA A 190 -19.10 10.35 10.38
N GLU A 191 -18.93 11.64 10.06
CA GLU A 191 -19.46 12.25 8.83
C GLU A 191 -18.88 11.61 7.56
N LEU A 192 -17.56 11.38 7.54
CA LEU A 192 -16.91 10.70 6.40
C LEU A 192 -17.39 9.26 6.26
N LYS A 193 -17.56 8.54 7.37
CA LYS A 193 -18.16 7.19 7.36
C LYS A 193 -19.60 7.21 6.83
N ALA A 194 -20.41 8.19 7.21
CA ALA A 194 -21.77 8.34 6.70
C ALA A 194 -21.81 8.66 5.19
N LYS A 195 -20.81 9.37 4.67
CA LYS A 195 -20.63 9.64 3.23
C LYS A 195 -20.11 8.42 2.44
N MET A 196 -19.65 7.38 3.13
CA MET A 196 -19.14 6.13 2.53
C MET A 196 -20.12 4.95 2.69
N LEU A 197 -21.33 5.15 3.23
CA LEU A 197 -22.41 4.18 3.09
C LEU A 197 -23.11 4.39 1.74
N PRO A 198 -23.31 3.33 0.93
CA PRO A 198 -24.09 3.39 -0.31
C PRO A 198 -25.59 3.59 -0.06
#